data_AF-A0AAN6SAV3-F1
#
_entry.id   AF-A0AAN6SAV3-F1
#
_cell.length_a   1.000
_cell.length_b   1.000
_cell.length_c   1.000
_cell.angle_alpha   90.00
_cell.angle_beta   90.00
_cell.angle_gamma   90.00
#
_symmetry.space_group_name_H-M   'P 1'
#
loop_
_entity.id
_entity.type
_entity.pdbx_description
1 polymer ?
#
loop_
_entity_poly.entity_id
_entity_poly.type
_entity_poly.pdbx_seq_one_letter_code
_entity_poly.pdbx_strand_id
1 'polypeptide(L)' 'MAWIVLFKVLYEMLEDPNLKVTYLVINALDECVTDQPQLLKLIVQILSISARIKWLVSSRNWVQIEE' A
#
# COMPACT_ATOMS: atom_id res chain seq x y z
N MET A 1 7.37 16.38 -0.51
CA MET A 1 6.27 16.81 -1.41
C MET A 1 5.76 15.69 -2.31
N ALA A 2 6.63 14.93 -3.00
CA ALA A 2 6.22 13.83 -3.89
C ALA A 2 5.33 12.77 -3.19
N TRP A 3 5.67 12.38 -1.96
CA TRP A 3 4.88 11.44 -1.15
C TRP A 3 3.41 11.85 -1.00
N ILE A 4 3.16 13.12 -0.67
CA ILE A 4 1.80 13.66 -0.44
C ILE A 4 0.96 13.59 -1.72
N VAL A 5 1.58 13.92 -2.86
CA VAL A 5 0.90 13.88 -4.16
C VAL A 5 0.57 12.44 -4.55
N LEU A 6 1.53 11.52 -4.42
CA LEU A 6 1.33 10.10 -4.69
C LEU A 6 0.22 9.51 -3.81
N PHE A 7 0.27 9.77 -2.50
CA PHE A 7 -0.75 9.35 -1.54
C PHE A 7 -2.14 9.84 -1.97
N LYS A 8 -2.27 11.13 -2.28
CA LYS A 8 -3.55 11.72 -2.62
C LYS A 8 -4.15 11.09 -3.88
N VAL A 9 -3.36 10.99 -4.94
CA VAL A 9 -3.83 10.39 -6.21
C VAL A 9 -4.20 8.92 -6.01
N LEU A 10 -3.36 8.15 -5.31
CA LEU A 10 -3.64 6.74 -5.05
C LEU A 10 -4.92 6.57 -4.21
N TYR A 11 -5.11 7.41 -3.19
CA TYR A 11 -6.30 7.38 -2.35
C TYR A 11 -7.57 7.67 -3.17
N GLU A 12 -7.57 8.75 -3.96
CA GLU A 12 -8.71 9.13 -4.81
C GLU A 12 -9.07 8.02 -5.83
N MET A 13 -8.06 7.35 -6.41
CA MET A 13 -8.29 6.21 -7.31
C MET A 13 -8.94 5.02 -6.61
N LEU A 14 -8.60 4.80 -5.33
CA LEU A 14 -9.02 3.61 -4.58
C LEU A 14 -10.36 3.80 -3.85
N GLU A 15 -10.75 5.04 -3.61
CA GLU A 15 -12.07 5.40 -3.07
C GLU A 15 -13.17 5.40 -4.14
N ASP A 16 -12.82 5.37 -5.44
CA ASP A 16 -13.82 5.43 -6.52
C ASP A 16 -14.91 4.34 -6.32
N PRO A 17 -16.19 4.72 -6.18
CA PRO A 17 -17.28 3.77 -5.98
C PRO A 17 -17.46 2.81 -7.16
N ASN A 18 -16.99 3.20 -8.36
CA ASN A 18 -17.02 2.36 -9.57
C ASN A 18 -15.80 1.43 -9.68
N LEU A 19 -14.84 1.52 -8.76
CA LEU A 19 -13.67 0.67 -8.76
C LEU A 19 -14.09 -0.80 -8.62
N LYS A 20 -13.76 -1.58 -9.64
CA LYS A 20 -13.94 -3.03 -9.64
C LYS A 20 -12.96 -3.68 -8.66
N VAL A 21 -13.15 -4.97 -8.40
CA VAL A 21 -12.18 -5.76 -7.63
C VAL A 21 -10.80 -5.58 -8.25
N THR A 22 -9.88 -5.03 -7.46
CA THR A 22 -8.56 -4.59 -7.92
C THR A 22 -7.49 -5.23 -7.07
N TYR A 23 -6.40 -5.65 -7.70
CA TYR A 23 -5.25 -6.25 -7.05
C TYR A 23 -4.10 -5.25 -7.04
N LEU A 24 -3.63 -4.88 -5.85
CA LEU A 24 -2.46 -4.02 -5.64
C LEU A 24 -1.28 -4.89 -5.25
N VAL A 25 -0.24 -4.88 -6.09
CA VAL A 25 0.97 -5.66 -5.89
C VAL A 25 2.12 -4.72 -5.55
N ILE A 26 2.69 -4.88 -4.37
CA ILE A 26 3.91 -4.19 -3.95
C ILE A 26 5.01 -5.25 -3.89
N ASN A 27 6.03 -5.07 -4.71
CA ASN A 27 7.18 -5.95 -4.72
C ASN A 27 8.37 -5.33 -3.98
N ALA A 28 9.13 -6.16 -3.25
CA ALA A 28 10.36 -5.77 -2.56
C ALA A 28 10.17 -4.56 -1.62
N LEU A 29 9.14 -4.61 -0.76
CA LEU A 29 8.82 -3.53 0.19
C LEU A 29 10.02 -3.12 1.07
N ASP A 30 10.93 -4.04 1.33
CA ASP A 30 12.15 -3.80 2.11
C ASP A 30 13.20 -2.92 1.39
N GLU A 31 13.12 -2.75 0.07
CA GLU A 31 13.97 -1.84 -0.70
C GLU A 31 13.48 -0.39 -0.64
N CYS A 32 12.27 -0.15 -0.15
CA CYS A 32 11.78 1.20 0.13
C CYS A 32 12.44 1.74 1.40
N VAL A 33 13.66 2.28 1.27
CA VAL A 33 14.43 2.80 2.42
C VAL A 33 13.92 4.16 2.89
N THR A 34 13.43 4.98 1.97
CA THR A 34 12.86 6.31 2.27
C THR A 34 11.35 6.20 2.38
N ASP A 35 10.80 6.80 3.43
CA ASP A 35 9.36 6.87 3.69
C ASP A 35 8.61 5.52 3.82
N GLN A 36 9.33 4.42 4.11
CA GLN A 36 8.75 3.09 4.34
C GLN A 36 7.63 3.09 5.39
N PRO A 37 7.81 3.72 6.57
CA PRO A 37 6.75 3.74 7.58
C PRO A 37 5.48 4.45 7.09
N GLN A 38 5.64 5.49 6.27
CA GLN A 38 4.53 6.21 5.66
C GLN A 38 3.82 5.33 4.62
N LEU A 39 4.55 4.54 3.84
CA LEU A 39 3.99 3.56 2.92
C LEU A 39 3.20 2.46 3.64
N LEU A 40 3.75 1.91 4.72
CA LEU A 40 3.03 0.95 5.56
C LEU A 40 1.75 1.54 6.13
N LYS A 41 1.82 2.77 6.67
CA LYS A 41 0.64 3.48 7.19
C LYS A 41 -0.42 3.70 6.10
N LEU A 42 0.00 4.07 4.90
CA LEU A 42 -0.88 4.22 3.74
C LEU A 42 -1.57 2.90 3.37
N ILE A 43 -0.82 1.80 3.28
CA ILE A 43 -1.38 0.48 2.98
C ILE A 43 -2.46 0.11 4.01
N VAL A 44 -2.17 0.27 5.31
CA VAL A 44 -3.13 0.00 6.39
C VAL A 44 -4.37 0.89 6.30
N GLN A 45 -4.20 2.18 5.99
CA GLN A 45 -5.31 3.09 5.78
C GLN A 45 -6.19 2.63 4.61
N ILE A 46 -5.61 2.28 3.46
CA ILE A 46 -6.40 1.86 2.29
C ILE A 46 -7.09 0.51 2.51
N LEU A 47 -6.40 -0.44 3.16
CA LEU A 47 -7.00 -1.73 3.54
C LEU A 47 -8.32 -1.55 4.31
N SER A 48 -8.46 -0.45 5.03
CA SER A 48 -9.65 -0.11 5.81
C SER A 48 -10.79 0.50 4.99
N ILE A 49 -10.53 0.99 3.77
CA ILE A 49 -11.48 1.77 2.96
C ILE A 49 -12.36 0.87 2.10
N SER A 50 -11.80 -0.20 1.53
CA SER A 50 -12.52 -0.98 0.53
C SER A 50 -12.11 -2.45 0.52
N ALA A 51 -13.10 -3.32 0.81
CA ALA A 51 -12.96 -4.76 0.68
C ALA A 51 -12.78 -5.24 -0.78
N ARG A 52 -12.97 -4.34 -1.77
CA ARG A 52 -12.75 -4.66 -3.20
C ARG A 52 -11.26 -4.66 -3.58
N ILE A 53 -10.40 -4.14 -2.70
CA ILE A 53 -8.97 -4.07 -2.95
C ILE A 53 -8.29 -5.26 -2.29
N LYS A 54 -7.61 -6.08 -3.08
CA LYS A 54 -6.81 -7.20 -2.63
C LYS A 54 -5.34 -6.84 -2.72
N TRP A 55 -4.60 -7.06 -1.65
CA TRP A 55 -3.20 -6.67 -1.55
C TRP A 55 -2.31 -7.91 -1.62
N LEU A 56 -1.25 -7.81 -2.41
CA LEU A 56 -0.14 -8.75 -2.40
C LEU A 56 1.12 -7.95 -2.17
N VAL A 57 1.77 -8.19 -1.03
CA VAL A 57 2.99 -7.48 -0.66
C VAL A 57 4.09 -8.52 -0.50
N SER A 58 5.20 -8.33 -1.21
CA SER A 58 6.41 -9.13 -1.04
C SER A 58 7.53 -8.28 -0.47
N SER A 59 8.39 -8.93 0.31
CA SER A 59 9.67 -8.41 0.76
C SER A 59 10.66 -9.57 0.81
N ARG A 60 11.95 -9.30 1.00
CA ARG A 60 12.87 -10.31 1.52
C ARG A 60 12.33 -10.84 2.86
N ASN A 61 12.66 -12.10 3.19
CA ASN A 61 12.41 -12.67 4.51
C ASN A 61 13.09 -11.78 5.54
N TRP A 62 12.30 -10.90 6.15
CA TRP A 62 12.79 -10.06 7.21
C TRP A 62 12.70 -10.91 8.48
N VAL A 63 13.85 -11.25 9.06
CA VAL A 63 13.97 -12.05 10.30
C VAL A 63 13.17 -11.44 11.47
N GLN A 64 12.70 -10.20 11.36
CA GLN A 64 11.91 -9.48 12.37
C GLN A 64 10.39 -9.66 12.20
N ILE A 65 9.94 -10.31 11.12
CA ILE A 65 8.52 -10.62 10.87
C ILE A 65 8.20 -12.09 11.24
N GLU A 66 9.22 -12.87 11.61
CA GLU A 66 9.07 -14.19 12.25
C GLU A 66 9.04 -14.04 13.78
N GLU A 67 7.94 -13.47 14.31
CA GLU A 67 7.42 -13.76 15.68
C GLU A 67 5.88 -13.73 15.68
#